data_AF-A0A843M771-F1
#
_entry.id   AF-A0A843M771-F1
#
_cell.length_a   1.000
_cell.length_b   1.000
_cell.length_c   1.000
_cell.angle_alpha   90.00
_cell.angle_beta   90.00
_cell.angle_gamma   90.00
#
_symmetry.space_group_name_H-M   'P 1'
#
loop_
_entity.id
_entity.type
_entity.pdbx_description
1 polymer ?
#
loop_
_entity_poly.entity_id
_entity_poly.type
_entity_poly.pdbx_seq_one_letter_code
_entity_poly.pdbx_strand_id
1 'polypeptide(L)'
;MSIGKAEYLRTLTVSTLQNRSVPVGTELDGSSPPSIFIGSAGYPRVYAGPLITPEHGDTGIYDTPESWIPAQKSQEEIIGYRLSLVRGKRLVETTDIHSRFVSQLQEIVLSDTSVESEAAFLEVPTGFSLSEEHAPFGPSASIDTLSCEPVRWNHHLERVFYDTDLLARDAVINLHQEKVPFSAIQKAFSAGTMGNGKKRHLVP
;
A
#
# COMPACT_ATOMS: atom_id res chain seq x y z
N MET A 1 -20.22 10.24 -31.84
CA MET A 1 -18.99 10.64 -31.12
C MET A 1 -18.02 9.48 -31.17
N SER A 2 -16.87 9.63 -31.84
CA SER A 2 -15.85 8.57 -31.88
C SER A 2 -15.22 8.46 -30.50
N ILE A 3 -15.47 7.35 -29.82
CA ILE A 3 -14.78 6.98 -28.59
C ILE A 3 -13.27 6.98 -28.92
N GLY A 4 -12.49 7.81 -28.23
CA GLY A 4 -11.04 7.86 -28.43
C GLY A 4 -10.42 6.49 -28.18
N LYS A 5 -9.35 6.14 -28.90
CA LYS A 5 -8.68 4.82 -28.77
C LYS A 5 -8.37 4.46 -27.30
N ALA A 6 -7.99 5.43 -26.48
CA ALA A 6 -7.76 5.25 -25.05
C ALA A 6 -9.04 4.90 -24.28
N GLU A 7 -10.14 5.61 -24.55
CA GLU A 7 -11.46 5.38 -23.92
C GLU A 7 -12.03 4.00 -24.31
N TYR A 8 -11.81 3.58 -25.56
CA TYR A 8 -12.21 2.26 -26.06
C TYR A 8 -11.40 1.14 -25.40
N LEU A 9 -10.08 1.32 -25.30
CA LEU A 9 -9.20 0.38 -24.60
C LEU A 9 -9.56 0.30 -23.11
N ARG A 10 -9.80 1.43 -22.44
CA ARG A 10 -10.31 1.45 -21.06
C ARG A 10 -11.60 0.67 -20.93
N THR A 11 -12.56 0.86 -21.82
CA THR A 11 -13.85 0.14 -21.78
C THR A 11 -13.66 -1.37 -21.89
N LEU A 12 -12.83 -1.84 -22.83
CA LEU A 12 -12.52 -3.26 -23.01
C LEU A 12 -11.75 -3.86 -21.82
N THR A 13 -10.79 -3.11 -21.28
CA THR A 13 -10.01 -3.51 -20.12
C THR A 13 -10.90 -3.56 -18.87
N VAL A 14 -11.77 -2.57 -18.67
CA VAL A 14 -12.75 -2.53 -17.57
C VAL A 14 -13.74 -3.68 -17.65
N SER A 15 -14.33 -3.96 -18.81
CA SER A 15 -15.30 -5.06 -18.96
C SER A 15 -14.68 -6.43 -18.71
N THR A 16 -13.39 -6.59 -19.01
CA THR A 16 -12.65 -7.85 -18.77
C THR A 16 -12.21 -7.98 -17.32
N LEU A 17 -11.96 -6.87 -16.62
CA LEU A 17 -11.46 -6.82 -15.25
C LEU A 17 -12.54 -6.64 -14.18
N GLN A 18 -13.76 -6.23 -14.52
CA GLN A 18 -14.90 -6.13 -13.59
C GLN A 18 -15.19 -7.45 -12.86
N ASN A 19 -14.84 -8.59 -13.48
CA ASN A 19 -14.95 -9.92 -12.86
C ASN A 19 -13.76 -10.28 -11.95
N ARG A 20 -12.76 -9.40 -11.77
CA ARG A 20 -11.55 -9.65 -10.97
C ARG A 20 -11.43 -8.77 -9.73
N SER A 21 -12.29 -7.77 -9.53
CA SER A 21 -12.35 -7.08 -8.24
C SER A 21 -12.92 -8.03 -7.19
N VAL A 22 -12.26 -8.12 -6.04
CA VAL A 22 -12.70 -9.02 -4.97
C VAL A 22 -14.04 -8.52 -4.39
N PRO A 23 -15.10 -9.35 -4.38
CA PRO A 23 -16.31 -9.03 -3.63
C PRO A 23 -16.03 -9.21 -2.13
N VAL A 24 -16.10 -8.12 -1.39
CA VAL A 24 -15.91 -8.11 0.07
C VAL A 24 -17.13 -7.53 0.77
N GLY A 25 -17.35 -7.96 2.02
CA GLY A 25 -18.35 -7.36 2.90
C GLY A 25 -17.81 -6.11 3.60
N THR A 26 -18.45 -5.72 4.70
CA THR A 26 -17.91 -4.71 5.62
C THR A 26 -16.82 -5.26 6.53
N GLU A 27 -16.58 -6.56 6.52
CA GLU A 27 -15.49 -7.23 7.23
C GLU A 27 -14.59 -7.91 6.20
N LEU A 28 -13.29 -7.86 6.45
CA LEU A 28 -12.26 -8.48 5.62
C LEU A 28 -11.21 -9.09 6.54
N ASP A 29 -10.96 -10.36 6.31
CA ASP A 29 -9.89 -11.15 6.91
C ASP A 29 -9.02 -11.69 5.76
N GLY A 30 -7.71 -11.65 5.92
CA GLY A 30 -6.72 -12.05 4.92
C GLY A 30 -5.36 -11.40 5.14
N SER A 31 -4.57 -11.26 4.08
CA SER A 31 -3.21 -10.73 4.14
C SER A 31 -3.07 -9.33 3.55
N SER A 32 -2.21 -8.54 4.17
CA SER A 32 -1.66 -7.32 3.61
C SER A 32 -0.23 -7.59 3.12
N PRO A 33 0.12 -7.38 1.83
CA PRO A 33 1.53 -7.31 1.46
C PRO A 33 2.23 -6.20 2.26
N PRO A 34 3.58 -6.14 2.30
CA PRO A 34 4.34 -5.05 2.94
C PRO A 34 4.12 -3.70 2.24
N SER A 35 2.92 -3.15 2.37
CA SER A 35 2.41 -2.05 1.58
C SER A 35 1.18 -1.39 2.17
N ILE A 36 1.15 -0.08 1.97
CA ILE A 36 0.04 0.80 2.33
C ILE A 36 -0.16 1.78 1.19
N PHE A 37 -1.23 2.56 1.28
CA PHE A 37 -1.33 3.76 0.46
C PHE A 37 -1.29 5.01 1.34
N ILE A 38 -0.82 6.10 0.75
CA ILE A 38 -0.95 7.46 1.27
C ILE A 38 -1.42 8.34 0.11
N GLY A 39 -2.53 9.04 0.30
CA GLY A 39 -3.12 9.90 -0.73
C GLY A 39 -2.60 11.33 -0.65
N SER A 40 -2.63 12.05 -1.77
CA SER A 40 -2.21 13.46 -1.83
C SER A 40 -3.36 14.45 -1.62
N ALA A 41 -4.60 14.00 -1.81
CA ALA A 41 -5.78 14.84 -1.67
C ALA A 41 -5.97 15.30 -0.21
N GLY A 42 -6.01 16.62 0.00
CA GLY A 42 -6.30 17.23 1.30
C GLY A 42 -5.09 17.59 2.16
N TYR A 43 -3.85 17.43 1.66
CA TYR A 43 -2.62 17.72 2.41
C TYR A 43 -2.68 19.05 3.18
N PRO A 44 -2.32 19.09 4.49
CA PRO A 44 -1.61 18.06 5.25
C PRO A 44 -2.50 16.97 5.88
N ARG A 45 -3.82 16.98 5.65
CA ARG A 45 -4.72 15.89 6.10
C ARG A 45 -5.02 14.95 4.95
N VAL A 46 -4.48 13.76 5.03
CA VAL A 46 -4.49 12.81 3.91
C VAL A 46 -5.23 11.54 4.25
N TYR A 47 -5.79 10.89 3.24
CA TYR A 47 -6.21 9.50 3.42
C TYR A 47 -4.99 8.59 3.44
N ALA A 48 -4.92 7.71 4.42
CA ALA A 48 -3.94 6.64 4.49
C ALA A 48 -4.62 5.34 4.94
N GLY A 49 -3.98 4.22 4.66
CA GLY A 49 -4.40 2.95 5.23
C GLY A 49 -3.86 1.72 4.50
N PRO A 50 -4.27 0.53 4.96
CA PRO A 50 -3.70 -0.72 4.49
C PRO A 50 -4.24 -1.10 3.11
N LEU A 51 -3.52 -2.00 2.46
CA LEU A 51 -3.93 -2.71 1.26
C LEU A 51 -4.07 -4.19 1.62
N ILE A 52 -5.28 -4.73 1.63
CA ILE A 52 -5.58 -6.08 2.14
C ILE A 52 -6.26 -6.89 1.03
N THR A 53 -5.90 -8.15 0.88
CA THR A 53 -6.61 -9.13 0.04
C THR A 53 -7.24 -10.20 0.94
N PRO A 54 -8.36 -10.83 0.60
CA PRO A 54 -8.92 -11.95 1.37
C PRO A 54 -8.09 -13.25 1.28
N GLU A 55 -6.99 -13.23 0.53
CA GLU A 55 -6.06 -14.33 0.47
C GLU A 55 -5.15 -14.31 1.69
N HIS A 56 -4.92 -15.48 2.27
CA HIS A 56 -3.99 -15.66 3.39
C HIS A 56 -2.63 -16.14 2.92
N GLY A 57 -1.59 -15.88 3.72
CA GLY A 57 -0.20 -16.23 3.41
C GLY A 57 0.54 -15.15 2.61
N ASP A 58 1.49 -15.57 1.77
CA ASP A 58 2.39 -14.65 1.08
C ASP A 58 1.75 -14.00 -0.16
N THR A 59 1.33 -12.76 0.03
CA THR A 59 0.77 -11.87 -0.99
C THR A 59 1.76 -10.79 -1.43
N GLY A 60 3.05 -10.90 -1.08
CA GLY A 60 4.07 -9.88 -1.35
C GLY A 60 4.21 -9.57 -2.85
N ILE A 61 3.95 -10.56 -3.70
CA ILE A 61 3.89 -10.41 -5.16
C ILE A 61 2.85 -9.36 -5.61
N TYR A 62 1.88 -8.96 -4.78
CA TYR A 62 0.84 -8.00 -5.17
C TYR A 62 1.31 -6.54 -5.16
N ASP A 63 2.42 -6.27 -4.47
CA ASP A 63 3.01 -4.94 -4.40
C ASP A 63 4.55 -4.97 -4.32
N THR A 64 5.17 -5.86 -5.10
CA THR A 64 6.62 -5.88 -5.28
C THR A 64 6.96 -5.76 -6.77
N PRO A 65 6.95 -4.53 -7.33
CA PRO A 65 7.25 -4.29 -8.74
C PRO A 65 8.56 -4.91 -9.23
N GLU A 66 9.58 -4.92 -8.37
CA GLU A 66 10.89 -5.50 -8.64
C GLU A 66 10.85 -7.00 -8.94
N SER A 67 9.80 -7.70 -8.48
CA SER A 67 9.64 -9.14 -8.68
C SER A 67 8.85 -9.49 -9.96
N TRP A 68 8.04 -8.58 -10.50
CA TRP A 68 7.11 -8.89 -11.59
C TRP A 68 7.81 -9.25 -12.90
N ILE A 69 8.80 -8.45 -13.31
CA ILE A 69 9.55 -8.69 -14.56
C ILE A 69 10.40 -9.96 -14.45
N PRO A 70 11.22 -10.16 -13.39
CA PRO A 70 11.98 -11.41 -13.23
C PRO A 70 11.10 -12.66 -13.17
N ALA A 71 9.91 -12.56 -12.56
CA ALA A 71 8.93 -13.65 -12.49
C ALA A 71 8.07 -13.80 -13.76
N GLN A 72 8.37 -13.05 -14.83
CA GLN A 72 7.68 -13.11 -16.13
C GLN A 72 6.16 -12.88 -16.03
N LYS A 73 5.73 -11.99 -15.13
CA LYS A 73 4.31 -11.67 -14.97
C LYS A 73 3.77 -10.87 -16.15
N SER A 74 2.60 -11.29 -16.63
CA SER A 74 1.84 -10.56 -17.64
C SER A 74 1.25 -9.27 -17.08
N GLN A 75 0.91 -8.33 -17.97
CA GLN A 75 0.24 -7.09 -17.58
C GLN A 75 -1.11 -7.37 -16.92
N GLU A 76 -1.85 -8.37 -17.41
CA GLU A 76 -3.14 -8.79 -16.87
C GLU A 76 -3.02 -9.39 -15.46
N GLU A 77 -1.93 -10.12 -15.17
CA GLU A 77 -1.62 -10.58 -13.81
C GLU A 77 -1.30 -9.42 -12.88
N ILE A 78 -0.42 -8.51 -13.30
CA ILE A 78 -0.03 -7.35 -12.48
C ILE A 78 -1.26 -6.49 -12.16
N ILE A 79 -2.09 -6.18 -13.15
CA ILE A 79 -3.33 -5.44 -12.93
C ILE A 79 -4.26 -6.24 -12.01
N GLY A 80 -4.37 -7.56 -12.19
CA GLY A 80 -5.14 -8.44 -11.30
C GLY A 80 -4.69 -8.33 -9.84
N TYR A 81 -3.39 -8.42 -9.58
CA TYR A 81 -2.81 -8.26 -8.24
C TYR A 81 -3.14 -6.91 -7.61
N ARG A 82 -3.10 -5.84 -8.40
CA ARG A 82 -3.38 -4.49 -7.90
C ARG A 82 -4.86 -4.27 -7.62
N LEU A 83 -5.74 -4.89 -8.41
CA LEU A 83 -7.18 -4.77 -8.27
C LEU A 83 -7.76 -5.71 -7.20
N SER A 84 -7.02 -6.73 -6.77
CA SER A 84 -7.43 -7.60 -5.65
C SER A 84 -7.17 -6.98 -4.28
N LEU A 85 -6.33 -5.95 -4.20
CA LEU A 85 -6.05 -5.22 -2.97
C LEU A 85 -7.19 -4.24 -2.64
N VAL A 86 -7.90 -4.54 -1.55
CA VAL A 86 -8.91 -3.69 -0.92
C VAL A 86 -8.21 -2.62 -0.09
N ARG A 87 -8.61 -1.37 -0.32
CA ARG A 87 -7.99 -0.18 0.27
C ARG A 87 -8.85 0.38 1.40
N GLY A 88 -8.38 0.25 2.63
CA GLY A 88 -9.04 0.84 3.81
C GLY A 88 -8.61 2.27 4.05
N LYS A 89 -9.52 3.25 4.01
CA LYS A 89 -9.18 4.67 4.07
C LYS A 89 -9.49 5.27 5.43
N ARG A 90 -8.51 5.95 6.03
CA ARG A 90 -8.73 6.83 7.18
C ARG A 90 -8.08 8.18 6.94
N LEU A 91 -8.78 9.24 7.29
CA LEU A 91 -8.22 10.59 7.25
C LEU A 91 -7.29 10.78 8.44
N VAL A 92 -6.02 11.09 8.18
CA VAL A 92 -4.97 11.27 9.19
C VAL A 92 -4.24 12.60 8.95
N GLU A 93 -3.76 13.22 10.02
CA GLU A 93 -2.81 14.33 9.92
C GLU A 93 -1.42 13.76 9.61
N THR A 94 -0.71 14.29 8.61
CA THR A 94 0.58 13.71 8.20
C THR A 94 1.64 13.74 9.29
N THR A 95 1.54 14.66 10.24
CA THR A 95 2.47 14.78 11.38
C THR A 95 2.13 13.85 12.55
N ASP A 96 0.95 13.22 12.56
CA ASP A 96 0.51 12.32 13.63
C ASP A 96 0.99 10.87 13.42
N ILE A 97 2.32 10.73 13.31
CA ILE A 97 2.98 9.45 13.02
C ILE A 97 3.00 8.46 14.20
N HIS A 98 2.56 8.90 15.38
CA HIS A 98 2.54 8.09 16.60
C HIS A 98 1.12 7.64 16.98
N SER A 99 0.11 8.00 16.19
CA SER A 99 -1.24 7.48 16.37
C SER A 99 -1.24 5.96 16.18
N ARG A 100 -2.09 5.26 16.96
CA ARG A 100 -2.23 3.80 16.88
C ARG A 100 -2.41 3.31 15.45
N PHE A 101 -3.26 3.98 14.68
CA PHE A 101 -3.52 3.59 13.29
C PHE A 101 -2.28 3.74 12.41
N VAL A 102 -1.55 4.85 12.50
CA VAL A 102 -0.34 5.04 11.70
C VAL A 102 0.76 4.08 12.13
N SER A 103 0.89 3.76 13.42
CA SER A 103 1.83 2.74 13.89
C SER A 103 1.54 1.36 13.31
N GLN A 104 0.26 0.96 13.16
CA GLN A 104 -0.11 -0.28 12.48
C GLN A 104 0.27 -0.25 10.98
N LEU A 105 0.11 0.90 10.31
CA LEU A 105 0.57 1.05 8.93
C LEU A 105 2.10 0.93 8.82
N GLN A 106 2.83 1.48 9.78
CA GLN A 106 4.28 1.37 9.85
C GLN A 106 4.71 -0.09 10.11
N GLU A 107 4.01 -0.82 10.97
CA GLU A 107 4.24 -2.26 11.18
C GLU A 107 4.10 -3.07 9.89
N ILE A 108 3.05 -2.81 9.10
CA ILE A 108 2.85 -3.44 7.78
C ILE A 108 3.98 -3.09 6.82
N VAL A 109 4.37 -1.81 6.73
CA VAL A 109 5.40 -1.39 5.77
C VAL A 109 6.79 -1.88 6.13
N LEU A 110 7.10 -1.97 7.42
CA LEU A 110 8.40 -2.41 7.92
C LEU A 110 8.54 -3.94 7.89
N SER A 111 7.46 -4.69 7.66
CA SER A 111 7.50 -6.16 7.63
C SER A 111 8.35 -6.69 6.49
N ASP A 112 8.97 -7.86 6.72
CA ASP A 112 9.73 -8.57 5.67
C ASP A 112 8.84 -9.47 4.81
N THR A 113 7.63 -9.77 5.29
CA THR A 113 6.64 -10.65 4.67
C THR A 113 5.23 -10.06 4.77
N SER A 114 4.30 -10.65 4.02
CA SER A 114 2.88 -10.33 4.17
C SER A 114 2.40 -10.49 5.61
N VAL A 115 1.45 -9.64 6.01
CA VAL A 115 0.95 -9.50 7.38
C VAL A 115 -0.52 -9.90 7.40
N GLU A 116 -0.85 -10.95 8.15
CA GLU A 116 -2.25 -11.32 8.41
C GLU A 116 -2.95 -10.15 9.10
N SER A 117 -4.08 -9.74 8.53
CA SER A 117 -4.76 -8.49 8.84
C SER A 117 -6.27 -8.65 8.80
N GLU A 118 -6.93 -8.15 9.85
CA GLU A 118 -8.37 -8.05 9.92
C GLU A 118 -8.78 -6.56 9.85
N ALA A 119 -9.75 -6.26 8.99
CA ALA A 119 -10.30 -4.92 8.84
C ALA A 119 -11.83 -4.91 8.85
N ALA A 120 -12.40 -3.93 9.55
CA ALA A 120 -13.81 -3.59 9.43
C ALA A 120 -13.97 -2.22 8.76
N PHE A 121 -14.95 -2.09 7.90
CA PHE A 121 -15.26 -0.90 7.13
C PHE A 121 -16.61 -0.31 7.51
N LEU A 122 -16.72 1.02 7.45
CA LEU A 122 -17.98 1.72 7.70
C LEU A 122 -19.02 1.49 6.58
N GLU A 123 -18.53 1.17 5.38
CA GLU A 123 -19.33 0.83 4.22
C GLU A 123 -18.65 -0.29 3.42
N VAL A 124 -19.42 -1.00 2.59
CA VAL A 124 -18.85 -2.04 1.72
C VAL A 124 -17.82 -1.41 0.78
N PRO A 125 -16.57 -1.91 0.74
CA PRO A 125 -15.57 -1.48 -0.22
C PRO A 125 -16.06 -1.68 -1.65
N THR A 126 -16.01 -0.61 -2.44
CA THR A 126 -16.46 -0.64 -3.83
C THR A 126 -15.54 0.17 -4.73
N GLY A 127 -15.75 0.02 -6.04
CA GLY A 127 -15.00 0.73 -7.06
C GLY A 127 -13.65 0.09 -7.37
N PHE A 128 -12.95 0.72 -8.29
CA PHE A 128 -11.57 0.43 -8.64
C PHE A 128 -11.03 1.65 -9.40
N SER A 129 -9.72 1.72 -9.61
CA SER A 129 -9.14 2.74 -10.46
C SER A 129 -8.09 2.18 -11.41
N LEU A 130 -8.12 2.68 -12.64
CA LEU A 130 -7.13 2.46 -13.68
C LEU A 130 -6.72 3.84 -14.21
N SER A 131 -5.46 4.20 -13.99
CA SER A 131 -4.92 5.50 -14.38
C SER A 131 -3.53 5.35 -15.00
N GLU A 132 -3.16 6.32 -15.81
CA GLU A 132 -1.78 6.48 -16.30
C GLU A 132 -0.89 7.20 -15.26
N GLU A 133 -1.51 7.89 -14.30
CA GLU A 133 -0.81 8.73 -13.31
C GLU A 133 -0.48 7.98 -12.01
N HIS A 134 -1.21 6.92 -11.70
CA HIS A 134 -1.03 6.15 -10.48
C HIS A 134 -1.27 4.66 -10.72
N ALA A 135 -0.70 3.81 -9.86
CA ALA A 135 -0.91 2.38 -9.92
C ALA A 135 -2.41 2.03 -9.81
N PRO A 136 -2.89 0.98 -10.51
CA PRO A 136 -4.22 0.46 -10.28
C PRO A 136 -4.46 0.13 -8.80
N PHE A 137 -5.70 0.25 -8.37
CA PHE A 137 -6.12 -0.19 -7.04
C PHE A 137 -7.56 -0.69 -7.06
N GLY A 138 -7.83 -1.64 -6.17
CA GLY A 138 -9.12 -2.30 -6.03
C GLY A 138 -10.16 -1.50 -5.24
N PRO A 139 -11.19 -2.20 -4.72
CA PRO A 139 -12.26 -1.61 -3.93
C PRO A 139 -11.76 -0.81 -2.75
N SER A 140 -12.46 0.27 -2.41
CA SER A 140 -12.06 1.15 -1.31
C SER A 140 -13.26 1.53 -0.45
N ALA A 141 -13.05 1.61 0.87
CA ALA A 141 -14.03 2.14 1.83
C ALA A 141 -13.33 2.80 3.01
N SER A 142 -14.08 3.54 3.82
CA SER A 142 -13.61 4.09 5.08
C SER A 142 -13.42 2.97 6.11
N ILE A 143 -12.25 2.92 6.76
CA ILE A 143 -11.89 1.84 7.70
C ILE A 143 -12.22 2.22 9.14
N ASP A 144 -12.94 1.36 9.85
CA ASP A 144 -13.32 1.51 11.25
C ASP A 144 -12.29 0.87 12.19
N THR A 145 -11.94 -0.39 11.94
CA THR A 145 -10.92 -1.10 12.71
C THR A 145 -9.88 -1.74 11.79
N LEU A 146 -8.66 -1.79 12.29
CA LEU A 146 -7.55 -2.53 11.70
C LEU A 146 -6.88 -3.31 12.83
N SER A 147 -6.64 -4.59 12.62
CA SER A 147 -5.82 -5.45 13.45
C SER A 147 -4.82 -6.15 12.57
N CYS A 148 -3.58 -6.28 13.02
CA CYS A 148 -2.50 -6.95 12.29
C CYS A 148 -1.83 -7.93 13.23
N GLU A 149 -1.50 -9.11 12.73
CA GLU A 149 -0.69 -10.05 13.48
C GLU A 149 0.76 -9.54 13.60
N PRO A 150 1.45 -9.83 14.72
CA PRO A 150 2.86 -9.48 14.87
C PRO A 150 3.74 -10.17 13.82
N VAL A 151 4.59 -9.40 13.16
CA VAL A 151 5.50 -9.90 12.12
C VAL A 151 6.92 -9.41 12.35
N ARG A 152 7.87 -10.15 11.78
CA ARG A 152 9.27 -9.73 11.79
C ARG A 152 9.47 -8.57 10.82
N TRP A 153 10.17 -7.55 11.27
CA TRP A 153 10.56 -6.43 10.42
C TRP A 153 11.79 -6.75 9.59
N ASN A 154 11.87 -6.12 8.41
CA ASN A 154 13.08 -6.09 7.62
C ASN A 154 14.18 -5.40 8.43
N HIS A 155 15.29 -6.09 8.64
CA HIS A 155 16.36 -5.64 9.53
C HIS A 155 16.95 -4.26 9.15
N HIS A 156 17.05 -3.98 7.86
CA HIS A 156 17.60 -2.72 7.36
C HIS A 156 16.63 -1.55 7.62
N LEU A 157 15.34 -1.78 7.37
CA LEU A 157 14.29 -0.79 7.64
C LEU A 157 14.09 -0.55 9.14
N GLU A 158 14.12 -1.60 9.95
CA GLU A 158 14.04 -1.52 11.42
C GLU A 158 15.15 -0.64 11.99
N ARG A 159 16.39 -0.86 11.56
CA ARG A 159 17.54 -0.06 11.98
C ARG A 159 17.35 1.43 11.64
N VAL A 160 16.87 1.73 10.44
CA VAL A 160 16.57 3.10 10.01
C VAL A 160 15.42 3.71 10.82
N PHE A 161 14.40 2.91 11.15
CA PHE A 161 13.25 3.38 11.92
C PHE A 161 13.68 3.87 13.30
N TYR A 162 14.53 3.13 14.00
CA TYR A 162 15.00 3.51 15.34
C TYR A 162 16.06 4.63 15.34
N ASP A 163 16.74 4.88 14.21
CA ASP A 163 17.68 6.00 14.09
C ASP A 163 16.95 7.32 13.79
N THR A 164 16.60 8.03 14.86
CA THR A 164 15.86 9.30 14.76
C THR A 164 16.73 10.52 14.41
N ASP A 165 18.06 10.36 14.34
CA ASP A 165 18.99 11.43 13.98
C ASP A 165 19.44 11.32 12.50
N LEU A 166 19.30 10.15 11.89
CA LEU A 166 19.59 9.91 10.48
C LEU A 166 18.69 10.76 9.57
N LEU A 167 19.32 11.50 8.64
CA LEU A 167 18.60 12.27 7.64
C LEU A 167 17.92 11.34 6.64
N ALA A 168 16.72 11.69 6.18
CA ALA A 168 15.94 10.83 5.29
C ALA A 168 16.67 10.56 3.97
N ARG A 169 17.41 11.56 3.46
CA ARG A 169 18.26 11.40 2.26
C ARG A 169 19.33 10.32 2.45
N ASP A 170 19.96 10.29 3.63
CA ASP A 170 21.07 9.39 3.93
C ASP A 170 20.51 7.98 4.18
N ALA A 171 19.36 7.88 4.85
CA ALA A 171 18.60 6.64 5.00
C ALA A 171 18.27 5.99 3.64
N VAL A 172 17.70 6.75 2.70
CA VAL A 172 17.35 6.24 1.36
C VAL A 172 18.60 5.74 0.62
N ILE A 173 19.70 6.50 0.65
CA ILE A 173 20.96 6.10 0.00
C ILE A 173 21.52 4.82 0.63
N ASN A 174 21.56 4.74 1.96
CA ASN A 174 22.09 3.58 2.68
C ASN A 174 21.27 2.32 2.39
N LEU A 175 19.93 2.40 2.47
CA LEU A 175 19.04 1.28 2.18
C LEU A 175 19.20 0.78 0.73
N HIS A 176 19.35 1.70 -0.22
CA HIS A 176 19.59 1.36 -1.61
C HIS A 176 20.95 0.66 -1.82
N GLN A 177 22.01 1.13 -1.15
CA GLN A 177 23.32 0.46 -1.17
C GLN A 177 23.26 -0.94 -0.56
N GLU A 178 22.46 -1.12 0.49
CA GLU A 178 22.16 -2.38 1.17
C GLU A 178 21.22 -3.31 0.37
N LYS A 179 20.80 -2.91 -0.83
CA LYS A 179 19.96 -3.70 -1.75
C LYS A 179 18.53 -3.95 -1.25
N VAL A 180 18.01 -3.10 -0.36
CA VAL A 180 16.59 -3.09 -0.04
C VAL A 180 15.79 -2.72 -1.31
N PRO A 181 14.68 -3.42 -1.64
CA PRO A 181 13.86 -3.08 -2.79
C PRO A 181 13.43 -1.62 -2.79
N PHE A 182 13.49 -0.96 -3.95
CA PHE A 182 13.20 0.46 -4.07
C PHE A 182 11.76 0.80 -3.65
N SER A 183 10.80 -0.05 -4.00
CA SER A 183 9.40 0.05 -3.60
C SER A 183 9.25 -0.01 -2.08
N ALA A 184 10.00 -0.89 -1.39
CA ALA A 184 10.00 -0.96 0.07
C ALA A 184 10.57 0.33 0.69
N ILE A 185 11.67 0.86 0.14
CA ILE A 185 12.24 2.15 0.59
C ILE A 185 11.23 3.29 0.40
N GLN A 186 10.58 3.36 -0.77
CA GLN A 186 9.57 4.38 -1.07
C GLN A 186 8.39 4.30 -0.10
N LYS A 187 7.86 3.10 0.14
CA LYS A 187 6.73 2.88 1.07
C LYS A 187 7.10 3.24 2.50
N ALA A 188 8.28 2.83 2.96
CA ALA A 188 8.80 3.17 4.28
C ALA A 188 8.95 4.70 4.43
N PHE A 189 9.50 5.35 3.42
CA PHE A 189 9.61 6.81 3.39
C PHE A 189 8.24 7.49 3.46
N SER A 190 7.29 7.05 2.62
CA SER A 190 5.90 7.54 2.64
C SER A 190 5.25 7.34 4.01
N ALA A 191 5.45 6.21 4.68
CA ALA A 191 4.94 5.91 6.01
C ALA A 191 5.60 6.74 7.14
N GLY A 192 6.51 7.65 6.82
CA GLY A 192 7.18 8.50 7.80
C GLY A 192 8.13 7.72 8.73
N THR A 193 8.65 6.58 8.29
CA THR A 193 9.49 5.71 9.15
C THR A 193 10.94 6.16 9.23
N MET A 194 11.38 7.09 8.39
CA MET A 194 12.79 7.49 8.30
C MET A 194 12.97 9.00 8.26
N GLY A 195 14.15 9.46 8.66
CA GLY A 195 14.48 10.88 8.77
C GLY A 195 14.57 11.39 10.20
N ASN A 196 14.82 12.69 10.34
CA ASN A 196 14.90 13.33 11.65
C ASN A 196 13.57 13.17 12.40
N GLY A 197 13.59 12.56 13.59
CA GLY A 197 12.39 12.15 14.32
C GLY A 197 11.35 13.27 14.49
N LYS A 198 11.79 14.51 14.77
CA LYS A 198 10.89 15.67 14.95
C LYS A 198 10.25 16.18 13.65
N LYS A 199 10.77 15.74 12.50
CA LYS A 199 10.33 16.18 11.16
C LYS A 199 9.73 15.04 10.34
N ARG A 200 9.65 13.82 10.89
CA ARG A 200 8.98 12.69 10.24
C ARG A 200 7.50 13.01 10.08
N HIS A 201 6.98 12.71 8.91
CA HIS A 201 5.57 12.87 8.55
C HIS A 201 5.25 11.93 7.40
N LEU A 202 3.97 11.64 7.21
CA LEU A 202 3.48 10.90 6.07
C LEU A 202 3.68 11.70 4.77
N VAL A 203 4.18 11.04 3.73
CA VAL A 203 4.46 11.65 2.42
C VAL A 203 3.64 10.93 1.33
N PRO A 204 2.72 11.65 0.66
CA PRO A 204 1.95 11.13 -0.49
C PRO A 204 2.78 10.81 -1.72
#